data_AF-A0AAI8FGY5-F1
#
_entry.id   AF-A0AAI8FGY5-F1
#
_cell.length_a   1.000
_cell.length_b   1.000
_cell.length_c   1.000
_cell.angle_alpha   90.00
_cell.angle_beta   90.00
_cell.angle_gamma   90.00
#
_symmetry.space_group_name_H-M   'P 1'
#
loop_
_entity.id
_entity.type
_entity.pdbx_description
1 polymer ?
#
loop_
_entity_poly.entity_id
_entity_poly.type
_entity_poly.pdbx_seq_one_letter_code
_entity_poly.pdbx_strand_id
1 'polypeptide(L)' 'METDSSLQIERAAYEEFVRLWRQGYFEHQRLGQAFYNHFNLHKLADQAALRDLYEAGGEKASGLILRLFRLH' A
#
# COMPACT_ATOMS: atom_id res chain seq x y z
N MET A 1 -18.97 -1.89 -17.20
CA MET A 1 -18.93 -2.62 -15.91
C MET A 1 -17.59 -2.34 -15.30
N GLU A 2 -17.49 -1.37 -14.39
CA GLU A 2 -16.28 -1.19 -13.59
C GLU A 2 -16.31 -2.29 -12.54
N THR A 3 -15.62 -3.39 -12.82
CA THR A 3 -15.27 -4.34 -11.77
C THR A 3 -14.41 -3.57 -10.78
N ASP A 4 -14.92 -3.38 -9.56
CA ASP A 4 -14.18 -2.88 -8.41
C ASP A 4 -13.05 -3.88 -8.13
N SER A 5 -11.97 -3.81 -8.91
CA SER A 5 -10.75 -4.64 -8.80
C SER A 5 -9.87 -4.19 -7.62
N SER A 6 -10.43 -3.35 -6.75
CA SER A 6 -9.83 -2.81 -5.55
C SER A 6 -9.46 -3.95 -4.60
N LEU A 7 -8.17 -4.07 -4.29
CA LEU A 7 -7.66 -5.04 -3.34
C LEU A 7 -8.20 -4.72 -1.94
N GLN A 8 -8.58 -5.73 -1.17
CA GLN A 8 -9.10 -5.49 0.18
C GLN A 8 -8.00 -5.55 1.22
N ILE A 9 -7.98 -4.55 2.10
CA ILE A 9 -7.15 -4.54 3.30
C ILE A 9 -8.06 -4.26 4.49
N GLU A 10 -7.83 -4.97 5.59
CA GLU A 10 -8.52 -4.71 6.86
C GLU A 10 -8.15 -3.31 7.37
N ARG A 11 -9.15 -2.52 7.75
CA ARG A 11 -8.91 -1.17 8.30
C ARG A 11 -7.92 -1.16 9.46
N ALA A 12 -8.04 -2.12 10.38
CA ALA A 12 -7.15 -2.23 11.53
C ALA A 12 -5.69 -2.46 11.12
N ALA A 13 -5.44 -3.29 10.10
CA ALA A 13 -4.10 -3.55 9.58
C ALA A 13 -3.52 -2.31 8.89
N TYR A 14 -4.35 -1.55 8.17
CA TYR A 14 -3.94 -0.26 7.60
C TYR A 14 -3.58 0.77 8.68
N GLU A 15 -4.39 0.89 9.72
CA GLU A 15 -4.13 1.80 10.84
C GLU A 15 -2.83 1.44 11.58
N GLU A 16 -2.57 0.15 11.76
CA GLU A 16 -1.31 -0.33 12.35
C GLU A 16 -0.11 -0.01 11.47
N PHE A 17 -0.21 -0.21 10.15
CA PHE A 17 0.83 0.21 9.21
C PHE A 17 1.12 1.72 9.32
N VAL A 18 0.08 2.56 9.38
CA VAL A 18 0.23 4.02 9.53
C VAL A 18 0.91 4.37 10.86
N ARG A 19 0.59 3.66 11.94
CA ARG A 19 1.23 3.83 13.24
C ARG A 19 2.72 3.52 13.17
N LEU A 20 3.10 2.39 12.58
CA LEU A 20 4.50 1.98 12.41
C LEU A 20 5.27 2.95 11.50
N TRP A 21 4.64 3.43 10.42
CA TRP A 21 5.22 4.45 9.53
C TRP A 21 5.55 5.74 10.29
N ARG A 22 4.62 6.26 11.09
CA ARG A 22 4.83 7.47 11.90
C ARG A 22 5.90 7.31 12.97
N GLN A 23 6.16 6.07 13.41
CA GLN A 23 7.19 5.74 14.38
C GLN A 23 8.58 5.52 13.76
N GLY A 24 8.72 5.61 12.43
CA GLY A 24 10.01 5.46 11.77
C GLY A 24 10.45 4.01 11.53
N TYR A 25 9.57 3.01 11.67
CA TYR A 25 9.94 1.59 11.45
C TYR A 25 10.42 1.28 10.02
N PHE A 26 10.22 2.22 9.08
CA PHE A 26 10.56 2.08 7.67
C PHE A 26 11.51 3.18 7.17
N GLU A 27 12.40 3.71 8.03
CA GLU A 27 13.31 4.85 7.76
C GLU A 27 14.09 4.80 6.42
N HIS A 28 14.33 3.61 5.86
CA HIS A 28 15.05 3.43 4.60
C HIS A 28 14.16 3.10 3.39
N GLN A 29 12.84 3.17 3.56
CA GLN A 29 11.88 2.82 2.53
C GLN A 29 11.00 4.01 2.17
N ARG A 30 10.70 4.15 0.88
CA ARG A 30 9.60 5.04 0.47
C ARG A 30 8.27 4.48 1.01
N LEU A 31 7.29 5.35 1.23
CA LEU A 31 5.98 4.94 1.76
C LEU A 31 5.36 3.77 0.97
N GLY A 32 5.39 3.83 -0.35
CA GLY A 32 4.83 2.79 -1.20
C GLY A 32 5.61 1.48 -1.16
N GLN A 33 6.95 1.55 -1.07
CA GLN A 33 7.82 0.39 -0.85
C GLN A 33 7.54 -0.27 0.51
N ALA A 34 7.43 0.53 1.58
CA ALA A 34 7.12 0.05 2.92
C ALA A 34 5.76 -0.66 2.95
N PHE A 35 4.74 -0.05 2.35
CA PHE A 35 3.41 -0.63 2.24
C PHE A 35 3.43 -1.96 1.46
N TYR A 36 4.09 -1.96 0.30
CA TYR A 36 4.22 -3.14 -0.56
C TYR A 36 4.88 -4.32 0.16
N ASN A 37 5.95 -4.04 0.92
CA ASN A 37 6.65 -5.06 1.68
C ASN A 37 5.83 -5.52 2.90
N HIS A 38 5.25 -4.60 3.66
CA HIS A 38 4.48 -4.90 4.88
C HIS A 38 3.29 -5.81 4.60
N PHE A 39 2.55 -5.57 3.52
CA PHE A 39 1.41 -6.38 3.11
C PHE A 39 1.77 -7.55 2.18
N ASN A 40 3.06 -7.83 1.97
CA ASN A 40 3.55 -8.91 1.10
C ASN A 40 2.95 -8.89 -0.32
N LEU A 41 2.81 -7.70 -0.90
CA LEU A 41 2.11 -7.50 -2.17
C LEU A 41 2.80 -8.17 -3.36
N HIS A 42 4.07 -8.55 -3.23
CA HIS A 42 4.79 -9.39 -4.21
C HIS A 42 4.16 -10.77 -4.44
N LYS A 43 3.26 -11.21 -3.56
CA LYS A 43 2.54 -12.49 -3.69
C LYS A 43 1.29 -12.40 -4.56
N LEU A 44 0.86 -11.20 -4.94
CA LEU A 44 -0.35 -10.98 -5.74
C LEU A 44 -0.06 -11.16 -7.23
N ALA A 45 -1.07 -11.58 -8.00
CA ALA A 45 -0.89 -11.89 -9.42
C ALA A 45 -0.70 -10.63 -10.29
N ASP A 46 -1.43 -9.54 -10.00
CA ASP A 46 -1.31 -8.29 -10.76
C ASP A 46 -0.21 -7.40 -10.17
N GLN A 47 0.99 -7.50 -10.75
CA GLN A 47 2.14 -6.71 -10.32
C GLN A 47 2.29 -5.37 -11.05
N ALA A 48 1.52 -5.10 -12.10
CA ALA A 48 1.71 -3.89 -12.90
C ALA A 48 1.34 -2.65 -12.09
N ALA A 49 0.14 -2.62 -11.51
CA ALA A 49 -0.31 -1.53 -10.65
C ALA A 49 0.48 -1.45 -9.32
N LEU A 50 0.96 -2.58 -8.82
CA LEU A 50 1.71 -2.66 -7.57
C LEU A 50 3.15 -2.16 -7.71
N ARG A 51 3.73 -2.24 -8.91
CA ARG A 51 5.05 -1.69 -9.19
C ARG A 51 5.07 -0.16 -9.09
N ASP A 52 4.05 0.50 -9.63
CA ASP A 52 3.90 1.96 -9.53
C ASP A 52 3.79 2.41 -8.06
N LEU A 53 3.09 1.61 -7.23
CA LEU A 53 3.02 1.83 -5.80
C LEU A 53 4.40 1.64 -5.14
N TYR A 54 5.09 0.54 -5.42
CA TYR A 54 6.42 0.25 -4.85
C TYR A 54 7.45 1.37 -5.12
N GLU A 55 7.39 1.98 -6.30
CA GLU A 55 8.28 3.05 -6.71
C GLU A 55 7.89 4.42 -6.11
N ALA A 56 6.64 4.58 -5.66
CA ALA A 56 6.14 5.84 -5.11
C ALA A 56 6.56 6.09 -3.65
N GLY A 57 6.67 7.38 -3.31
CA GLY A 57 6.86 7.86 -1.95
C GLY A 57 5.92 9.01 -1.61
N GLY A 58 5.83 9.35 -0.31
CA GLY A 58 5.04 10.48 0.17
C GLY A 58 3.60 10.48 -0.33
N GLU A 59 3.10 11.65 -0.72
CA GLU A 59 1.70 11.84 -1.15
C GLU A 59 1.32 10.99 -2.38
N LYS A 60 2.24 10.76 -3.31
CA LYS A 60 1.99 9.91 -4.49
C LYS A 60 1.64 8.48 -4.06
N ALA A 61 2.38 7.93 -3.10
CA ALA A 61 2.11 6.60 -2.56
C ALA A 61 0.76 6.58 -1.81
N SER A 62 0.47 7.59 -0.99
CA SER A 62 -0.82 7.70 -0.29
C SER A 62 -2.01 7.70 -1.27
N GLY A 63 -1.92 8.46 -2.36
CA GLY A 63 -2.96 8.50 -3.40
C GLY A 63 -3.13 7.15 -4.10
N LEU A 64 -2.03 6.46 -4.42
CA LEU A 64 -2.08 5.11 -5.00
C LEU A 64 -2.69 4.08 -4.05
N ILE A 65 -2.36 4.14 -2.76
CA ILE A 65 -2.93 3.23 -1.75
C ILE A 65 -4.46 3.38 -1.68
N LEU A 66 -4.96 4.61 -1.56
CA LEU A 66 -6.41 4.86 -1.47
C LEU A 66 -7.17 4.52 -2.76
N ARG A 67 -6.48 4.51 -3.91
CA ARG A 67 -7.08 4.12 -5.20
C ARG A 67 -7.08 2.61 -5.42
N LEU A 68 -6.00 1.93 -5.04
CA LEU A 68 -5.82 0.50 -5.30
C LEU A 68 -6.45 -0.39 -4.23
N PHE A 69 -6.59 0.14 -3.00
CA PHE A 69 -7.06 -0.63 -1.86
C PHE A 69 -8.34 -0.08 -1.26
N ARG A 70 -9.30 -0.98 -1.05
CA ARG A 70 -10.51 -0.71 -0.30
C ARG A 70 -10.33 -1.18 1.14
N LEU A 71 -10.49 -0.24 2.07
CA LEU A 71 -10.50 -0.53 3.50
C LEU A 71 -11.89 -1.06 3.90
N HIS A 72 -11.93 -2.25 4.47
CA HIS A 72 -13.14 -2.88 5.00
C HIS A 72 -13.07 -3.04 6.52
#